data_AF-A0A3G2IEI0-F1
#
_entry.id   AF-A0A3G2IEI0-F1
#
_cell.length_a   1.000
_cell.length_b   1.000
_cell.length_c   1.000
_cell.angle_alpha   90.00
_cell.angle_beta   90.00
_cell.angle_gamma   90.00
#
_symmetry.space_group_name_H-M   'P 1'
#
loop_
_entity.id
_entity.type
_entity.pdbx_description
1 polymer ?
#
loop_
_entity_poly.entity_id
_entity_poly.type
_entity_poly.pdbx_seq_one_letter_code
_entity_poly.pdbx_strand_id
1 'polypeptide(L)'
;MITATVKKYISNPSAKLIIVSYSPTGGGHTARLLNIISMALEKKSIPEDSIVMFHVPCPWEGTPRSPLVANLAKTLINRQINVWIAESDKSIYGYLNKETGGSDDASILQHITRFPQRNVTPQSARKDDSQKTITELTQCVSFQTDEDCKNLPIISAKNLMNSMAATFGREIMAERCYVLTDMDPYLQKAAQAAGVPGKRCLDQQNHAILLNLNDSQLNILPKYALLSKVLGGYGEQISHIDLGGRNTLVSISNITERLGILSGTPKYIARLKIADLLLSHALPAEKIKEKLADANRPFSGVMAGSLVQHGGDAQNIVYVYAHKKTNIVARCVNERMCANDPLFQSIIFLFCGPGAAGDFNAMHLAYIADADGITTAGAGTIGEFAYLRKQAGCGSRLLVLPIEGHNEQEKNADVISEDNEIKAFVVRTLATEQLSDSLLRFVSDQPKTREAPCTMNEFITAISDQNSYVRQAYDRLFNNDIAINFKNIEQVEQIMNRSPLLKATRKYLKLVFQALNATEKEANSSIQVMLQQGMSHTFSNVKELNNTLLSSMRLAQMIGLKEAEDADRLPLLSEVRRHFSALAGGGKPSVSQSTKLKEEFGEFMVTGF
;
A
#
# COMPACT_ATOMS: atom_id res chain seq x y z
N MET A 1 -22.51 -13.43 24.38
CA MET A 1 -22.98 -12.82 23.11
C MET A 1 -22.55 -13.64 21.90
N ILE A 2 -21.25 -13.91 21.70
CA ILE A 2 -20.70 -14.69 20.55
C ILE A 2 -21.38 -16.07 20.38
N THR A 3 -21.61 -16.83 21.45
CA THR A 3 -22.27 -18.15 21.35
C THR A 3 -23.70 -18.09 20.80
N ALA A 4 -24.45 -17.01 21.08
CA ALA A 4 -25.80 -16.83 20.55
C ALA A 4 -25.77 -16.42 19.07
N THR A 5 -24.86 -15.51 18.71
CA THR A 5 -24.59 -15.14 17.32
C THR A 5 -24.20 -16.35 16.47
N VAL A 6 -23.28 -17.18 16.96
CA VAL A 6 -22.85 -18.41 16.27
C VAL A 6 -24.02 -19.38 16.08
N LYS A 7 -24.86 -19.57 17.10
CA LYS A 7 -26.07 -20.42 16.98
C LYS A 7 -27.03 -19.92 15.90
N LYS A 8 -27.33 -18.61 15.88
CA LYS A 8 -28.19 -17.99 14.86
C LYS A 8 -27.61 -18.18 13.45
N TYR A 9 -26.32 -17.89 13.29
CA TYR A 9 -25.61 -18.08 12.05
C TYR A 9 -25.66 -19.53 11.54
N ILE A 10 -25.40 -20.51 12.43
CA ILE A 10 -25.45 -21.93 12.06
C ILE A 10 -26.87 -22.32 11.62
N SER A 11 -27.91 -21.83 12.30
CA SER A 11 -29.30 -22.12 11.96
C SER A 11 -29.81 -21.48 10.66
N ASN A 12 -29.15 -20.42 10.19
CA ASN A 12 -29.50 -19.75 8.93
C ASN A 12 -28.57 -20.26 7.80
N PRO A 13 -29.02 -21.16 6.90
CA PRO A 13 -28.16 -21.73 5.86
C PRO A 13 -27.71 -20.70 4.80
N SER A 14 -28.40 -19.56 4.69
CA SER A 14 -28.06 -18.50 3.74
C SER A 14 -26.98 -17.54 4.28
N ALA A 15 -26.80 -17.48 5.61
CA ALA A 15 -25.86 -16.56 6.25
C ALA A 15 -24.41 -16.87 5.85
N LYS A 16 -23.62 -15.82 5.63
CA LYS A 16 -22.21 -15.92 5.19
C LYS A 16 -21.25 -15.50 6.27
N LEU A 17 -20.09 -16.16 6.33
CA LEU A 17 -18.95 -15.75 7.12
C LEU A 17 -17.97 -15.04 6.20
N ILE A 18 -17.70 -13.76 6.43
CA ILE A 18 -16.84 -12.94 5.56
C ILE A 18 -15.68 -12.40 6.38
N ILE A 19 -14.45 -12.77 6.03
CA ILE A 19 -13.24 -12.26 6.67
C ILE A 19 -12.58 -11.24 5.76
N VAL A 20 -12.27 -10.08 6.31
CA VAL A 20 -11.81 -8.91 5.59
C VAL A 20 -10.50 -8.43 6.21
N SER A 21 -9.42 -8.37 5.42
CA SER A 21 -8.13 -7.78 5.82
C SER A 21 -7.63 -6.83 4.74
N TYR A 22 -6.80 -5.86 5.11
CA TYR A 22 -6.26 -4.89 4.16
C TYR A 22 -4.89 -4.39 4.58
N SER A 23 -4.12 -3.91 3.60
CA SER A 23 -2.83 -3.31 3.87
C SER A 23 -2.96 -1.89 4.42
N PRO A 24 -2.16 -1.50 5.43
CA PRO A 24 -2.09 -0.15 5.98
C PRO A 24 -1.42 0.89 5.07
N THR A 25 -0.98 0.54 3.86
CA THR A 25 -0.28 1.45 2.92
C THR A 25 -1.09 2.65 2.44
N GLY A 26 -2.37 2.77 2.81
CA GLY A 26 -3.08 4.03 2.88
C GLY A 26 -4.13 4.27 1.78
N GLY A 27 -5.22 4.92 2.20
CA GLY A 27 -6.16 5.69 1.38
C GLY A 27 -7.00 4.90 0.37
N GLY A 28 -6.46 4.69 -0.82
CA GLY A 28 -7.20 4.25 -1.99
C GLY A 28 -7.63 2.78 -1.94
N HIS A 29 -6.71 1.86 -1.63
CA HIS A 29 -7.00 0.42 -1.67
C HIS A 29 -7.90 -0.02 -0.51
N THR A 30 -7.62 0.44 0.71
CA THR A 30 -8.49 0.18 1.87
C THR A 30 -9.92 0.66 1.61
N ALA A 31 -10.11 1.88 1.09
CA ALA A 31 -11.44 2.39 0.78
C ALA A 31 -12.15 1.53 -0.30
N ARG A 32 -11.43 1.10 -1.34
CA ARG A 32 -11.98 0.22 -2.39
C ARG A 32 -12.39 -1.15 -1.83
N LEU A 33 -11.57 -1.75 -0.97
CA LEU A 33 -11.87 -3.03 -0.34
C LEU A 33 -13.13 -2.94 0.53
N LEU A 34 -13.28 -1.87 1.31
CA LEU A 34 -14.49 -1.61 2.07
C LEU A 34 -15.70 -1.34 1.16
N ASN A 35 -15.50 -0.68 0.02
CA ASN A 35 -16.57 -0.46 -0.97
C ASN A 35 -17.09 -1.77 -1.60
N ILE A 36 -16.28 -2.82 -1.69
CA ILE A 36 -16.77 -4.15 -2.13
C ILE A 36 -17.79 -4.70 -1.13
N ILE A 37 -17.53 -4.55 0.17
CA ILE A 37 -18.46 -4.97 1.22
C ILE A 37 -19.72 -4.10 1.19
N SER A 38 -19.60 -2.78 1.00
CA SER A 38 -20.75 -1.88 0.80
C SER A 38 -21.60 -2.30 -0.40
N MET A 39 -20.97 -2.59 -1.55
CA MET A 39 -21.67 -3.08 -2.73
C MET A 39 -22.35 -4.43 -2.47
N ALA A 40 -21.68 -5.35 -1.79
CA ALA A 40 -22.27 -6.64 -1.44
C ALA A 40 -23.47 -6.51 -0.51
N LEU A 41 -23.48 -5.50 0.38
CA LEU A 41 -24.62 -5.15 1.21
C LEU A 41 -25.78 -4.57 0.40
N GLU A 42 -25.51 -3.62 -0.50
CA GLU A 42 -26.50 -3.02 -1.41
C GLU A 42 -27.16 -4.07 -2.32
N LYS A 43 -26.35 -5.01 -2.84
CA LYS A 43 -26.81 -6.13 -3.67
C LYS A 43 -27.39 -7.30 -2.84
N LYS A 44 -27.53 -7.16 -1.52
CA LYS A 44 -28.05 -8.19 -0.59
C LYS A 44 -27.31 -9.53 -0.69
N SER A 45 -26.05 -9.52 -1.11
CA SER A 45 -25.20 -10.71 -1.14
C SER A 45 -24.67 -11.10 0.23
N ILE A 46 -24.81 -10.22 1.22
CA ILE A 46 -24.56 -10.47 2.64
C ILE A 46 -25.93 -10.42 3.33
N PRO A 47 -26.60 -11.57 3.54
CA PRO A 47 -27.93 -11.59 4.17
C PRO A 47 -27.86 -11.36 5.69
N GLU A 48 -29.01 -11.16 6.31
CA GLU A 48 -29.16 -11.07 7.77
C GLU A 48 -28.55 -12.29 8.49
N ASP A 49 -28.15 -12.10 9.75
CA ASP A 49 -27.42 -13.08 10.58
C ASP A 49 -26.04 -13.49 10.05
N SER A 50 -25.57 -12.93 8.93
CA SER A 50 -24.17 -13.07 8.49
C SER A 50 -23.20 -12.51 9.54
N ILE A 51 -21.94 -12.93 9.43
CA ILE A 51 -20.84 -12.48 10.29
C ILE A 51 -19.75 -11.89 9.41
N VAL A 52 -19.37 -10.64 9.68
CA VAL A 52 -18.21 -9.97 9.04
C VAL A 52 -17.11 -9.80 10.07
N MET A 53 -15.95 -10.40 9.82
CA MET A 53 -14.75 -10.28 10.65
C MET A 53 -13.76 -9.32 9.99
N PHE A 54 -13.51 -8.17 10.60
CA PHE A 54 -12.42 -7.28 10.20
C PHE A 54 -11.14 -7.66 10.94
N HIS A 55 -10.18 -8.24 10.19
CA HIS A 55 -8.82 -8.51 10.65
C HIS A 55 -7.93 -7.36 10.20
N VAL A 56 -7.92 -6.29 10.99
CA VAL A 56 -7.39 -4.98 10.57
C VAL A 56 -5.90 -4.85 10.88
N PRO A 57 -5.12 -4.10 10.09
CA PRO A 57 -3.70 -3.90 10.39
C PRO A 57 -3.49 -3.04 11.65
N CYS A 58 -2.29 -3.06 12.23
CA CYS A 58 -2.02 -2.15 13.34
C CYS A 58 -1.98 -0.68 12.86
N PRO A 59 -2.28 0.30 13.72
CA PRO A 59 -2.18 1.71 13.35
C PRO A 59 -0.78 2.02 12.82
N TRP A 60 -0.72 2.69 11.67
CA TRP A 60 0.54 3.08 11.05
C TRP A 60 1.18 4.23 11.81
N GLU A 61 2.40 4.09 12.31
CA GLU A 61 3.25 5.10 12.98
C GLU A 61 2.63 6.49 13.23
N GLY A 62 1.79 6.62 14.26
CA GLY A 62 1.18 7.91 14.66
C GLY A 62 -0.03 8.37 13.84
N THR A 63 -0.50 7.54 12.91
CA THR A 63 -1.72 7.73 12.12
C THR A 63 -2.87 6.96 12.78
N PRO A 64 -3.99 7.62 13.11
CA PRO A 64 -5.15 6.93 13.66
C PRO A 64 -5.75 5.97 12.63
N ARG A 65 -6.43 4.91 13.12
CA ARG A 65 -7.17 3.98 12.28
C ARG A 65 -8.26 4.73 11.50
N SER A 66 -8.44 4.37 10.23
CA SER A 66 -9.44 4.98 9.37
C SER A 66 -10.86 4.83 9.97
N PRO A 67 -11.66 5.91 10.03
CA PRO A 67 -13.05 5.84 10.51
C PRO A 67 -13.96 5.03 9.57
N LEU A 68 -13.53 4.76 8.33
CA LEU A 68 -14.30 4.01 7.35
C LEU A 68 -14.67 2.60 7.84
N VAL A 69 -13.79 1.93 8.60
CA VAL A 69 -14.08 0.60 9.15
C VAL A 69 -15.21 0.67 10.17
N ALA A 70 -15.15 1.63 11.10
CA ALA A 70 -16.19 1.80 12.11
C ALA A 70 -17.53 2.20 11.48
N ASN A 71 -17.51 3.10 10.48
CA ASN A 71 -18.71 3.52 9.76
C ASN A 71 -19.38 2.35 9.01
N LEU A 72 -18.59 1.52 8.32
CA LEU A 72 -19.10 0.33 7.66
C LEU A 72 -19.61 -0.71 8.66
N ALA A 73 -18.90 -0.92 9.77
CA ALA A 73 -19.33 -1.82 10.84
C ALA A 73 -20.70 -1.42 11.42
N LYS A 74 -20.93 -0.12 11.68
CA LYS A 74 -22.24 0.40 12.10
C LYS A 74 -23.32 0.14 11.05
N THR A 75 -22.99 0.34 9.77
CA THR A 75 -23.93 0.09 8.66
C THR A 75 -24.33 -1.39 8.58
N LEU A 76 -23.38 -2.32 8.78
CA LEU A 76 -23.63 -3.76 8.81
C LEU A 76 -24.52 -4.15 10.00
N ILE A 77 -24.26 -3.64 11.20
CA ILE A 77 -25.09 -3.91 12.40
C ILE A 77 -26.52 -3.43 12.21
N ASN A 78 -26.70 -2.22 11.63
CA ASN A 78 -28.03 -1.69 11.31
C ASN A 78 -28.81 -2.56 10.32
N ARG A 79 -28.13 -3.46 9.59
CA ARG A 79 -28.70 -4.46 8.69
C ARG A 79 -28.74 -5.86 9.30
N GLN A 80 -28.66 -5.97 10.63
CA GLN A 80 -28.68 -7.22 11.38
C GLN A 80 -27.54 -8.19 11.01
N ILE A 81 -26.39 -7.65 10.58
CA ILE A 81 -25.17 -8.40 10.33
C ILE A 81 -24.25 -8.22 11.53
N ASN A 82 -23.73 -9.33 12.03
CA ASN A 82 -22.84 -9.32 13.19
C ASN A 82 -21.42 -8.93 12.75
N VAL A 83 -20.76 -8.07 13.51
CA VAL A 83 -19.40 -7.60 13.18
C VAL A 83 -18.43 -7.95 14.29
N TRP A 84 -17.33 -8.60 13.93
CA TRP A 84 -16.22 -8.89 14.83
C TRP A 84 -14.95 -8.19 14.33
N ILE A 85 -14.11 -7.73 15.26
CA ILE A 85 -12.91 -6.96 14.92
C ILE A 85 -11.73 -7.38 15.79
N ALA A 86 -10.57 -7.58 15.17
CA ALA A 86 -9.29 -7.78 15.83
C ALA A 86 -8.13 -7.27 14.98
N GLU A 87 -6.99 -7.02 15.60
CA GLU A 87 -5.79 -6.54 14.93
C GLU A 87 -4.91 -7.70 14.41
N SER A 88 -4.31 -7.50 13.24
CA SER A 88 -3.38 -8.44 12.60
C SER A 88 -1.95 -8.28 13.11
N ASP A 89 -1.34 -9.39 13.53
CA ASP A 89 0.05 -9.44 13.95
C ASP A 89 1.07 -9.36 12.79
N LYS A 90 0.59 -9.43 11.54
CA LYS A 90 1.39 -9.53 10.31
C LYS A 90 0.95 -8.57 9.21
N SER A 91 0.75 -7.32 9.58
CA SER A 91 0.53 -6.26 8.59
C SER A 91 1.77 -6.05 7.72
N ILE A 92 1.56 -5.87 6.41
CA ILE A 92 2.60 -5.51 5.45
C ILE A 92 2.55 -3.99 5.24
N TYR A 93 3.69 -3.33 5.42
CA TYR A 93 3.82 -1.89 5.32
C TYR A 93 4.72 -1.50 4.16
N GLY A 94 4.38 -0.42 3.47
CA GLY A 94 5.29 0.27 2.54
C GLY A 94 6.04 1.36 3.29
N TYR A 95 7.36 1.43 3.10
CA TYR A 95 8.19 2.49 3.64
C TYR A 95 8.78 3.29 2.48
N LEU A 96 8.91 4.61 2.67
CA LEU A 96 9.55 5.51 1.71
C LEU A 96 10.70 6.23 2.39
N ASN A 97 11.81 6.36 1.67
CA ASN A 97 12.99 7.07 2.13
C ASN A 97 12.60 8.54 2.40
N LYS A 98 13.01 9.07 3.56
CA LYS A 98 12.59 10.41 4.01
C LYS A 98 13.22 11.54 3.19
N GLU A 99 14.40 11.33 2.63
CA GLU A 99 15.19 12.34 1.93
C GLU A 99 14.88 12.35 0.43
N THR A 100 14.80 11.17 -0.19
CA THR A 100 14.61 11.05 -1.64
C THR A 100 13.15 10.85 -2.04
N GLY A 101 12.35 10.24 -1.16
CA GLY A 101 11.02 9.77 -1.48
C GLY A 101 10.93 8.54 -2.36
N GLY A 102 12.08 7.90 -2.63
CA GLY A 102 12.15 6.56 -3.19
C GLY A 102 11.68 5.48 -2.20
N SER A 103 11.74 4.22 -2.62
CA SER A 103 11.36 3.11 -1.74
C SER A 103 12.35 2.99 -0.59
N ASP A 104 11.87 2.69 0.60
CA ASP A 104 12.72 2.28 1.71
C ASP A 104 12.57 0.77 1.93
N ASP A 105 13.05 0.04 0.93
CA ASP A 105 13.02 -1.42 0.89
C ASP A 105 13.82 -2.03 2.06
N ALA A 106 14.86 -1.34 2.52
CA ALA A 106 15.62 -1.70 3.71
C ALA A 106 14.73 -1.73 4.97
N SER A 107 13.89 -0.71 5.18
CA SER A 107 12.92 -0.68 6.28
C SER A 107 11.85 -1.76 6.13
N ILE A 108 11.36 -2.03 4.90
CA ILE A 108 10.44 -3.13 4.61
C ILE A 108 11.08 -4.47 5.03
N LEU A 109 12.31 -4.74 4.60
CA LEU A 109 13.04 -5.95 4.98
C LEU A 109 13.25 -6.06 6.47
N GLN A 110 13.70 -4.99 7.11
CA GLN A 110 13.94 -4.99 8.54
C GLN A 110 12.66 -5.36 9.30
N HIS A 111 11.50 -4.87 8.85
CA HIS A 111 10.22 -5.18 9.47
C HIS A 111 9.80 -6.64 9.24
N ILE A 112 9.95 -7.16 8.01
CA ILE A 112 9.61 -8.54 7.63
C ILE A 112 10.54 -9.55 8.32
N THR A 113 11.84 -9.30 8.31
CA THR A 113 12.87 -10.21 8.85
C THR A 113 12.85 -10.30 10.36
N ARG A 114 12.35 -9.26 11.05
CA ARG A 114 12.09 -9.31 12.51
C ARG A 114 10.93 -10.21 12.91
N PHE A 115 10.11 -10.69 11.97
CA PHE A 115 9.11 -11.71 12.28
C PHE A 115 9.74 -13.13 12.30
N PRO A 116 9.49 -13.98 13.32
CA PRO A 116 8.56 -13.84 14.46
C PRO A 116 9.14 -13.20 15.73
N GLN A 117 10.44 -12.85 15.79
CA GLN A 117 11.09 -12.33 17.00
C GLN A 117 10.33 -11.12 17.61
N ARG A 118 9.80 -10.22 16.76
CA ARG A 118 8.99 -9.06 17.18
C ARG A 118 7.74 -9.38 18.01
N ASN A 119 7.21 -10.61 17.90
CA ASN A 119 6.03 -11.04 18.67
C ASN A 119 6.42 -11.52 20.09
N VAL A 120 7.71 -11.74 20.34
CA VAL A 120 8.26 -12.29 21.60
C VAL A 120 9.04 -11.24 22.38
N THR A 121 9.58 -10.21 21.70
CA THR A 121 10.28 -9.10 22.37
C THR A 121 9.27 -8.17 23.07
N PRO A 122 9.42 -7.89 24.38
CA PRO A 122 8.57 -6.94 25.08
C PRO A 122 8.67 -5.53 24.49
N GLN A 123 7.49 -4.93 24.33
CA GLN A 123 7.15 -3.51 24.19
C GLN A 123 8.28 -2.49 24.38
N SER A 124 8.99 -2.11 23.31
CA SER A 124 9.70 -0.82 23.24
C SER A 124 9.23 0.10 22.11
N ALA A 125 8.34 -0.39 21.24
CA ALA A 125 7.71 0.40 20.17
C ALA A 125 6.18 0.51 20.30
N ARG A 126 5.56 -0.23 21.24
CA ARG A 126 4.12 -0.13 21.53
C ARG A 126 3.96 0.95 22.61
N LYS A 127 3.39 2.09 22.25
CA LYS A 127 3.11 3.18 23.20
C LYS A 127 2.07 2.81 24.27
N ASP A 128 1.43 1.64 24.16
CA ASP A 128 0.37 1.20 25.05
C ASP A 128 0.60 -0.26 25.48
N ASP A 129 0.85 -0.48 26.76
CA ASP A 129 1.00 -1.80 27.41
C ASP A 129 -0.34 -2.58 27.49
N SER A 130 -1.42 -2.01 26.97
CA SER A 130 -2.80 -2.45 27.16
C SER A 130 -3.33 -3.45 26.11
N GLN A 131 -2.65 -3.65 24.97
CA GLN A 131 -3.13 -4.54 23.91
C GLN A 131 -2.81 -6.02 24.18
N LYS A 132 -3.86 -6.83 24.37
CA LYS A 132 -3.78 -8.27 24.64
C LYS A 132 -3.60 -9.07 23.34
N THR A 133 -2.59 -9.96 23.31
CA THR A 133 -2.49 -10.99 22.26
C THR A 133 -3.42 -12.15 22.60
N ILE A 134 -4.25 -12.56 21.65
CA ILE A 134 -5.28 -13.58 21.81
C ILE A 134 -5.06 -14.75 20.84
N THR A 135 -5.64 -15.90 21.18
CA THR A 135 -5.55 -17.12 20.34
C THR A 135 -6.92 -17.63 19.90
N GLU A 136 -7.99 -17.20 20.58
CA GLU A 136 -9.33 -17.66 20.32
C GLU A 136 -10.24 -16.56 19.77
N LEU A 137 -11.11 -16.94 18.85
CA LEU A 137 -12.12 -16.09 18.22
C LEU A 137 -13.05 -15.43 19.25
N THR A 138 -13.38 -16.15 20.33
CA THR A 138 -14.25 -15.65 21.41
C THR A 138 -13.68 -14.46 22.18
N GLN A 139 -12.39 -14.17 22.00
CA GLN A 139 -11.69 -13.05 22.61
C GLN A 139 -11.61 -11.82 21.69
N CYS A 140 -12.08 -11.94 20.44
CA CYS A 140 -12.21 -10.80 19.52
C CYS A 140 -13.31 -9.84 19.99
N VAL A 141 -13.22 -8.57 19.57
CA VAL A 141 -14.24 -7.58 19.90
C VAL A 141 -15.49 -7.85 19.07
N SER A 142 -16.63 -8.01 19.74
CA SER A 142 -17.93 -8.10 19.09
C SER A 142 -18.53 -6.71 18.96
N PHE A 143 -18.22 -6.03 17.86
CA PHE A 143 -18.46 -4.60 17.67
C PHE A 143 -19.91 -4.21 17.97
N GLN A 144 -20.09 -3.14 18.74
CA GLN A 144 -21.38 -2.48 18.98
C GLN A 144 -21.36 -1.05 18.41
N THR A 145 -22.52 -0.42 18.21
CA THR A 145 -22.64 0.92 17.57
C THR A 145 -21.86 2.04 18.26
N ASP A 146 -21.56 1.85 19.55
CA ASP A 146 -21.00 2.86 20.44
C ASP A 146 -19.50 2.61 20.71
N GLU A 147 -18.94 1.50 20.23
CA GLU A 147 -17.53 1.13 20.44
C GLU A 147 -16.59 1.89 19.49
N ASP A 148 -15.39 2.21 19.98
CA ASP A 148 -14.30 2.71 19.15
C ASP A 148 -13.34 1.57 18.73
N CYS A 149 -12.70 1.73 17.57
CA CYS A 149 -11.76 0.72 17.04
C CYS A 149 -10.30 1.04 17.40
N LYS A 150 -10.05 1.74 18.52
CA LYS A 150 -8.70 2.21 18.87
C LYS A 150 -7.83 1.10 19.47
N ASN A 151 -8.36 0.39 20.46
CA ASN A 151 -7.62 -0.62 21.22
C ASN A 151 -8.18 -2.02 20.95
N LEU A 152 -7.68 -2.67 19.90
CA LEU A 152 -8.12 -4.00 19.50
C LEU A 152 -7.17 -5.09 20.01
N PRO A 153 -7.68 -6.28 20.38
CA PRO A 153 -6.83 -7.42 20.68
C PRO A 153 -6.13 -7.92 19.41
N ILE A 154 -4.92 -8.45 19.57
CA ILE A 154 -4.08 -8.90 18.46
C ILE A 154 -4.26 -10.40 18.26
N ILE A 155 -4.64 -10.85 17.07
CA ILE A 155 -4.73 -12.26 16.69
C ILE A 155 -3.97 -12.53 15.41
N SER A 156 -3.22 -13.64 15.37
CA SER A 156 -2.58 -14.07 14.12
C SER A 156 -3.59 -14.69 13.17
N ALA A 157 -3.39 -14.51 11.86
CA ALA A 157 -4.25 -15.11 10.83
C ALA A 157 -4.43 -16.64 11.02
N LYS A 158 -3.36 -17.33 11.43
CA LYS A 158 -3.40 -18.78 11.73
C LYS A 158 -4.35 -19.08 12.90
N ASN A 159 -4.22 -18.36 14.01
CA ASN A 159 -5.06 -18.59 15.19
C ASN A 159 -6.52 -18.22 14.89
N LEU A 160 -6.74 -17.10 14.19
CA LEU A 160 -8.07 -16.68 13.76
C LEU A 160 -8.76 -17.78 12.94
N MET A 161 -8.13 -18.24 11.86
CA MET A 161 -8.75 -19.23 10.98
C MET A 161 -8.87 -20.61 11.62
N ASN A 162 -7.93 -21.01 12.49
CA ASN A 162 -8.04 -22.24 13.27
C ASN A 162 -9.23 -22.19 14.24
N SER A 163 -9.38 -21.09 14.98
CA SER A 163 -10.48 -20.92 15.93
C SER A 163 -11.83 -20.79 15.21
N MET A 164 -11.87 -20.15 14.03
CA MET A 164 -13.05 -20.17 13.15
C MET A 164 -13.41 -21.58 12.70
N ALA A 165 -12.44 -22.37 12.20
CA ALA A 165 -12.70 -23.74 11.78
C ALA A 165 -13.17 -24.64 12.94
N ALA A 166 -12.63 -24.44 14.14
CA ALA A 166 -13.09 -25.14 15.35
C ALA A 166 -14.51 -24.74 15.76
N THR A 167 -14.88 -23.47 15.57
CA THR A 167 -16.19 -22.93 15.97
C THR A 167 -17.30 -23.30 14.99
N PHE A 168 -17.02 -23.22 13.68
CA PHE A 168 -18.04 -23.37 12.63
C PHE A 168 -17.99 -24.73 11.92
N GLY A 169 -16.90 -25.49 12.04
CA GLY A 169 -16.70 -26.76 11.36
C GLY A 169 -16.31 -26.61 9.88
N ARG A 170 -15.71 -27.67 9.32
CA ARG A 170 -15.12 -27.64 7.96
C ARG A 170 -16.14 -27.41 6.85
N GLU A 171 -17.37 -27.91 7.00
CA GLU A 171 -18.42 -27.77 5.99
C GLU A 171 -18.80 -26.30 5.79
N ILE A 172 -19.06 -25.57 6.87
CA ILE A 172 -19.33 -24.13 6.80
C ILE A 172 -18.12 -23.37 6.24
N MET A 173 -16.90 -23.73 6.66
CA MET A 173 -15.69 -23.12 6.10
C MET A 173 -15.56 -23.34 4.58
N ALA A 174 -15.98 -24.50 4.08
CA ALA A 174 -15.93 -24.82 2.65
C ALA A 174 -17.07 -24.16 1.83
N GLU A 175 -18.24 -24.00 2.43
CA GLU A 175 -19.47 -23.66 1.70
C GLU A 175 -19.99 -22.24 1.93
N ARG A 176 -19.61 -21.60 3.05
CA ARG A 176 -20.22 -20.34 3.49
C ARG A 176 -19.20 -19.29 3.95
N CYS A 177 -17.92 -19.65 4.00
CA CYS A 177 -16.83 -18.75 4.36
C CYS A 177 -16.20 -18.09 3.13
N TYR A 178 -16.03 -16.78 3.18
CA TYR A 178 -15.44 -15.94 2.13
C TYR A 178 -14.33 -15.10 2.72
N VAL A 179 -13.25 -14.92 1.97
CA VAL A 179 -12.08 -14.16 2.39
C VAL A 179 -11.77 -13.09 1.36
N LEU A 180 -11.79 -11.83 1.78
CA LEU A 180 -11.45 -10.68 0.97
C LEU A 180 -10.23 -10.00 1.57
N THR A 181 -9.15 -9.89 0.80
CA THR A 181 -7.93 -9.22 1.24
C THR A 181 -7.48 -8.15 0.26
N ASP A 182 -6.70 -7.20 0.77
CA ASP A 182 -5.84 -6.29 0.02
C ASP A 182 -4.42 -6.52 0.52
N MET A 183 -3.70 -7.41 -0.18
CA MET A 183 -2.30 -7.76 0.08
C MET A 183 -2.06 -8.40 1.46
N ASP A 184 -2.92 -9.36 1.86
CA ASP A 184 -2.71 -10.18 3.07
C ASP A 184 -2.53 -11.67 2.74
N PRO A 185 -1.33 -12.07 2.25
CA PRO A 185 -1.04 -13.47 1.91
C PRO A 185 -0.99 -14.39 3.14
N TYR A 186 -0.90 -13.84 4.36
CA TYR A 186 -0.92 -14.65 5.59
C TYR A 186 -2.35 -15.11 5.90
N LEU A 187 -3.33 -14.23 5.74
CA LEU A 187 -4.74 -14.57 5.88
C LEU A 187 -5.17 -15.56 4.78
N GLN A 188 -4.78 -15.33 3.53
CA GLN A 188 -5.09 -16.26 2.42
C GLN A 188 -4.55 -17.67 2.68
N LYS A 189 -3.29 -17.77 3.14
CA LYS A 189 -2.69 -19.05 3.55
C LYS A 189 -3.48 -19.73 4.67
N ALA A 190 -3.84 -18.97 5.70
CA ALA A 190 -4.53 -19.50 6.86
C ALA A 190 -5.95 -19.97 6.50
N ALA A 191 -6.62 -19.27 5.57
CA ALA A 191 -7.92 -19.64 5.05
C ALA A 191 -7.89 -20.96 4.30
N GLN A 192 -6.93 -21.13 3.39
CA GLN A 192 -6.73 -22.39 2.68
C GLN A 192 -6.48 -23.55 3.66
N ALA A 193 -5.62 -23.35 4.66
CA ALA A 193 -5.33 -24.36 5.68
C ALA A 193 -6.56 -24.72 6.54
N ALA A 194 -7.48 -23.77 6.74
CA ALA A 194 -8.74 -23.97 7.45
C ALA A 194 -9.86 -24.58 6.57
N GLY A 195 -9.60 -24.82 5.29
CA GLY A 195 -10.52 -25.49 4.36
C GLY A 195 -11.40 -24.55 3.53
N VAL A 196 -11.10 -23.24 3.50
CA VAL A 196 -11.79 -22.31 2.59
C VAL A 196 -11.29 -22.53 1.16
N PRO A 197 -12.16 -22.83 0.18
CA PRO A 197 -11.74 -23.05 -1.18
C PRO A 197 -11.36 -21.73 -1.85
N GLY A 198 -10.35 -21.77 -2.71
CA GLY A 198 -9.82 -20.60 -3.41
C GLY A 198 -10.86 -19.77 -4.19
N LYS A 199 -11.92 -20.40 -4.72
CA LYS A 199 -13.04 -19.68 -5.37
C LYS A 199 -13.84 -18.75 -4.45
N ARG A 200 -13.67 -18.87 -3.12
CA ARG A 200 -14.27 -17.99 -2.10
C ARG A 200 -13.24 -17.05 -1.46
N CYS A 201 -12.04 -17.04 -1.99
CA CYS A 201 -10.96 -16.18 -1.58
C CYS A 201 -10.68 -15.19 -2.72
N LEU A 202 -10.64 -13.89 -2.42
CA LEU A 202 -10.25 -12.86 -3.36
C LEU A 202 -9.18 -11.99 -2.72
N ASP A 203 -8.07 -11.76 -3.42
CA ASP A 203 -7.08 -10.75 -3.05
C ASP A 203 -7.04 -9.63 -4.09
N GLN A 204 -7.14 -8.39 -3.62
CA GLN A 204 -6.92 -7.18 -4.41
C GLN A 204 -5.42 -6.93 -4.43
N GLN A 205 -4.70 -7.64 -5.31
CA GLN A 205 -3.24 -7.53 -5.40
C GLN A 205 -2.81 -6.45 -6.37
N ASN A 206 -1.82 -5.67 -5.93
CA ASN A 206 -1.04 -4.78 -6.78
C ASN A 206 0.46 -5.13 -6.85
N HIS A 207 1.02 -6.07 -6.09
CA HIS A 207 2.49 -6.22 -6.04
C HIS A 207 2.98 -7.68 -6.03
N ALA A 208 4.12 -7.92 -6.67
CA ALA A 208 5.10 -8.92 -6.27
C ALA A 208 6.31 -8.22 -5.65
N ILE A 209 7.19 -8.95 -4.95
CA ILE A 209 8.50 -8.45 -4.52
C ILE A 209 9.55 -9.39 -5.12
N LEU A 210 10.30 -8.93 -6.11
CA LEU A 210 11.39 -9.62 -6.80
C LEU A 210 12.77 -9.04 -6.36
N LEU A 211 13.90 -9.42 -6.98
CA LEU A 211 15.16 -8.65 -6.95
C LEU A 211 15.54 -8.31 -8.40
N ASN A 212 16.40 -7.30 -8.59
CA ASN A 212 16.75 -6.78 -9.90
C ASN A 212 17.76 -7.73 -10.57
N LEU A 213 17.32 -8.39 -11.65
CA LEU A 213 18.11 -9.42 -12.33
C LEU A 213 19.07 -8.89 -13.39
N ASN A 214 19.03 -7.59 -13.68
CA ASN A 214 19.71 -7.00 -14.83
C ASN A 214 21.05 -6.32 -14.47
N ASP A 215 21.46 -6.29 -13.20
CA ASP A 215 22.76 -5.74 -12.81
C ASP A 215 23.83 -6.83 -12.80
N SER A 216 24.67 -6.83 -13.84
CA SER A 216 25.78 -7.77 -14.00
C SER A 216 26.96 -7.54 -13.04
N GLN A 217 27.02 -6.42 -12.32
CA GLN A 217 28.10 -6.13 -11.37
C GLN A 217 27.90 -6.84 -10.02
N LEU A 218 26.71 -7.38 -9.80
CA LEU A 218 26.32 -8.00 -8.55
C LEU A 218 26.41 -9.51 -8.70
N ASN A 219 27.15 -10.19 -7.81
CA ASN A 219 27.19 -11.65 -7.71
C ASN A 219 25.88 -12.22 -7.13
N ILE A 220 24.74 -11.77 -7.66
CA ILE A 220 23.39 -12.12 -7.23
C ILE A 220 22.79 -13.01 -8.30
N LEU A 221 22.43 -14.23 -7.92
CA LEU A 221 21.74 -15.11 -8.85
C LEU A 221 20.23 -14.87 -8.79
N PRO A 222 19.54 -14.95 -9.95
CA PRO A 222 18.08 -14.88 -10.01
C PRO A 222 17.36 -15.85 -9.08
N LYS A 223 17.98 -17.00 -8.76
CA LYS A 223 17.41 -18.00 -7.86
C LYS A 223 17.32 -17.57 -6.39
N TYR A 224 18.02 -16.52 -5.98
CA TYR A 224 17.99 -15.96 -4.61
C TYR A 224 17.17 -14.67 -4.49
N ALA A 225 16.51 -14.29 -5.59
CA ALA A 225 15.91 -12.99 -5.79
C ALA A 225 14.53 -12.78 -5.14
N LEU A 226 14.09 -13.60 -4.19
CA LEU A 226 12.71 -13.52 -3.70
C LEU A 226 12.62 -13.50 -2.18
N LEU A 227 12.41 -12.30 -1.62
CA LEU A 227 12.50 -12.09 -0.17
C LEU A 227 11.15 -12.15 0.53
N SER A 228 10.07 -11.66 -0.08
CA SER A 228 8.72 -11.76 0.48
C SER A 228 7.65 -11.93 -0.61
N LYS A 229 6.57 -12.60 -0.24
CA LYS A 229 5.46 -13.00 -1.11
C LYS A 229 4.40 -11.89 -1.05
N VAL A 230 4.03 -11.30 -2.17
CA VAL A 230 2.81 -10.47 -2.27
C VAL A 230 1.85 -11.02 -3.35
N LEU A 231 2.12 -12.23 -3.85
CA LEU A 231 1.27 -12.89 -4.83
C LEU A 231 0.45 -14.06 -4.27
N GLY A 232 -0.72 -14.27 -4.87
CA GLY A 232 -1.82 -15.08 -4.37
C GLY A 232 -1.70 -16.54 -4.74
N GLY A 233 -0.75 -17.24 -4.12
CA GLY A 233 -0.37 -18.60 -4.55
C GLY A 233 -1.03 -19.73 -3.78
N TYR A 234 -2.20 -19.51 -3.19
CA TYR A 234 -2.94 -20.50 -2.39
C TYR A 234 -4.28 -20.90 -3.02
N GLY A 235 -4.54 -20.50 -4.27
CA GLY A 235 -5.76 -20.84 -5.01
C GLY A 235 -6.79 -19.72 -5.06
N GLU A 236 -6.54 -18.60 -4.37
CA GLU A 236 -7.40 -17.43 -4.34
C GLU A 236 -7.55 -16.80 -5.73
N GLN A 237 -8.70 -16.18 -5.95
CA GLN A 237 -8.91 -15.31 -7.09
C GLN A 237 -8.11 -14.01 -6.88
N ILE A 238 -7.58 -13.46 -7.96
CA ILE A 238 -6.89 -12.17 -7.95
C ILE A 238 -7.79 -11.14 -8.62
N SER A 239 -8.04 -9.98 -8.01
CA SER A 239 -8.69 -8.83 -8.65
C SER A 239 -7.69 -7.74 -8.95
N HIS A 240 -7.00 -7.85 -10.08
CA HIS A 240 -5.97 -6.90 -10.51
C HIS A 240 -6.56 -5.57 -10.99
N ILE A 241 -5.89 -4.47 -10.65
CA ILE A 241 -6.17 -3.11 -11.10
C ILE A 241 -5.15 -2.75 -12.18
N ASP A 242 -5.60 -2.67 -13.43
CA ASP A 242 -4.79 -2.18 -14.53
C ASP A 242 -4.71 -0.64 -14.55
N LEU A 243 -3.76 -0.08 -15.31
CA LEU A 243 -3.52 1.36 -15.37
C LEU A 243 -4.58 2.06 -16.24
N GLY A 244 -5.72 2.34 -15.62
CA GLY A 244 -6.84 3.07 -16.22
C GLY A 244 -7.77 2.24 -17.08
N GLY A 245 -7.88 0.94 -16.80
CA GLY A 245 -8.77 0.05 -17.54
C GLY A 245 -10.24 0.09 -17.09
N ARG A 246 -10.52 0.47 -15.83
CA ARG A 246 -11.88 0.54 -15.28
C ARG A 246 -12.08 1.71 -14.33
N ASN A 247 -13.35 1.98 -14.03
CA ASN A 247 -13.75 3.05 -13.13
C ASN A 247 -13.35 2.78 -11.67
N THR A 248 -12.73 3.75 -11.00
CA THR A 248 -12.56 3.80 -9.53
C THR A 248 -13.27 5.01 -8.89
N LEU A 249 -13.90 5.85 -9.71
CA LEU A 249 -14.26 7.23 -9.43
C LEU A 249 -15.75 7.45 -9.12
N VAL A 250 -16.50 6.39 -8.85
CA VAL A 250 -17.96 6.45 -8.58
C VAL A 250 -18.31 7.47 -7.49
N SER A 251 -17.44 7.62 -6.49
CA SER A 251 -17.65 8.55 -5.37
C SER A 251 -17.55 10.04 -5.75
N ILE A 252 -17.03 10.38 -6.94
CA ILE A 252 -17.00 11.75 -7.46
C ILE A 252 -18.42 12.29 -7.70
N SER A 253 -19.37 11.42 -8.07
CA SER A 253 -20.75 11.80 -8.39
C SER A 253 -21.42 12.60 -7.27
N ASN A 254 -21.18 12.22 -6.01
CA ASN A 254 -21.69 12.94 -4.84
C ASN A 254 -21.14 14.37 -4.73
N ILE A 255 -19.88 14.58 -5.14
CA ILE A 255 -19.25 15.90 -5.11
C ILE A 255 -19.79 16.77 -6.25
N THR A 256 -19.93 16.22 -7.46
CA THR A 256 -20.51 16.95 -8.59
C THR A 256 -21.94 17.37 -8.32
N GLU A 257 -22.76 16.49 -7.72
CA GLU A 257 -24.11 16.83 -7.27
C GLU A 257 -24.12 17.97 -6.24
N ARG A 258 -23.29 17.85 -5.19
CA ARG A 258 -23.18 18.85 -4.13
C ARG A 258 -22.74 20.23 -4.64
N LEU A 259 -21.96 20.27 -5.73
CA LEU A 259 -21.49 21.51 -6.38
C LEU A 259 -22.41 21.99 -7.52
N GLY A 260 -23.50 21.28 -7.81
CA GLY A 260 -24.39 21.56 -8.93
C GLY A 260 -23.65 21.56 -10.28
N ILE A 261 -22.76 20.58 -10.47
CA ILE A 261 -22.06 20.30 -11.72
C ILE A 261 -22.75 19.06 -12.32
N LEU A 262 -23.48 19.26 -13.40
CA LEU A 262 -24.31 18.23 -14.05
C LEU A 262 -23.74 17.93 -15.45
N SER A 263 -24.23 16.87 -16.11
CA SER A 263 -23.76 16.49 -17.45
C SER A 263 -23.83 17.64 -18.47
N GLY A 264 -24.83 18.52 -18.36
CA GLY A 264 -24.97 19.69 -19.24
C GLY A 264 -24.09 20.89 -18.88
N THR A 265 -23.39 20.87 -17.73
CA THR A 265 -22.50 21.96 -17.32
C THR A 265 -21.31 22.04 -18.28
N PRO A 266 -20.98 23.21 -18.86
CA PRO A 266 -19.76 23.37 -19.64
C PRO A 266 -18.51 23.10 -18.80
N LYS A 267 -17.49 22.41 -19.35
CA LYS A 267 -16.25 22.07 -18.61
C LYS A 267 -15.59 23.31 -17.99
N TYR A 268 -15.51 24.41 -18.75
CA TYR A 268 -14.94 25.67 -18.24
C TYR A 268 -15.71 26.24 -17.03
N ILE A 269 -17.04 26.09 -16.97
CA ILE A 269 -17.84 26.51 -15.81
C ILE A 269 -17.56 25.60 -14.60
N ALA A 270 -17.46 24.29 -14.81
CA ALA A 270 -17.07 23.36 -13.75
C ALA A 270 -15.70 23.73 -13.18
N ARG A 271 -14.71 23.96 -14.06
CA ARG A 271 -13.36 24.40 -13.68
C ARG A 271 -13.36 25.72 -12.91
N LEU A 272 -14.12 26.73 -13.35
CA LEU A 272 -14.27 28.01 -12.64
C LEU A 272 -14.80 27.80 -11.22
N LYS A 273 -15.87 27.00 -11.06
CA LYS A 273 -16.44 26.69 -9.74
C LYS A 273 -15.42 26.01 -8.83
N ILE A 274 -14.64 25.07 -9.35
CA ILE A 274 -13.59 24.42 -8.57
C ILE A 274 -12.48 25.42 -8.23
N ALA A 275 -12.03 26.24 -9.18
CA ALA A 275 -10.99 27.24 -8.96
C ALA A 275 -11.40 28.24 -7.85
N ASP A 276 -12.63 28.75 -7.87
CA ASP A 276 -13.17 29.63 -6.81
C ASP A 276 -13.18 28.93 -5.45
N LEU A 277 -13.62 27.66 -5.40
CA LEU A 277 -13.60 26.86 -4.19
C LEU A 277 -12.17 26.69 -3.65
N LEU A 278 -11.21 26.33 -4.51
CA LEU A 278 -9.82 26.15 -4.13
C LEU A 278 -9.21 27.47 -3.66
N LEU A 279 -9.53 28.59 -4.30
CA LEU A 279 -9.05 29.92 -3.92
C LEU A 279 -9.54 30.31 -2.52
N SER A 280 -10.76 29.93 -2.15
CA SER A 280 -11.27 30.13 -0.78
C SER A 280 -10.50 29.35 0.30
N HIS A 281 -9.73 28.34 -0.11
CA HIS A 281 -8.85 27.54 0.73
C HIS A 281 -7.35 27.86 0.54
N ALA A 282 -7.01 28.88 -0.27
CA ALA A 282 -5.63 29.28 -0.50
C ALA A 282 -4.95 29.75 0.79
N LEU A 283 -3.76 29.22 1.03
CA LEU A 283 -2.99 29.55 2.23
C LEU A 283 -2.28 30.90 2.05
N PRO A 284 -2.29 31.78 3.06
CA PRO A 284 -1.46 32.98 3.03
C PRO A 284 0.03 32.63 3.10
N ALA A 285 0.88 33.51 2.57
CA ALA A 285 2.33 33.29 2.45
C ALA A 285 3.00 32.86 3.78
N GLU A 286 2.59 33.46 4.91
CA GLU A 286 3.15 33.11 6.23
C GLU A 286 2.77 31.68 6.66
N LYS A 287 1.56 31.21 6.36
CA LYS A 287 1.15 29.83 6.61
C LYS A 287 1.87 28.84 5.70
N ILE A 288 2.18 29.24 4.47
CA ILE A 288 2.99 28.42 3.56
C ILE A 288 4.39 28.22 4.15
N LYS A 289 5.07 29.30 4.57
CA LYS A 289 6.38 29.24 5.22
C LYS A 289 6.38 28.38 6.48
N GLU A 290 5.38 28.56 7.35
CA GLU A 290 5.21 27.77 8.58
C GLU A 290 5.11 26.27 8.27
N LYS A 291 4.27 25.88 7.31
CA LYS A 291 4.11 24.47 6.92
C LYS A 291 5.37 23.90 6.25
N LEU A 292 6.10 24.69 5.47
CA LEU A 292 7.34 24.26 4.82
C LEU A 292 8.54 24.13 5.77
N ALA A 293 8.49 24.81 6.92
CA ALA A 293 9.52 24.73 7.96
C ALA A 293 9.48 23.39 8.71
N ASP A 294 8.31 22.73 8.80
CA ASP A 294 8.21 21.39 9.36
C ASP A 294 8.62 20.33 8.32
N ALA A 295 9.92 20.01 8.29
CA ALA A 295 10.47 19.00 7.39
C ALA A 295 9.88 17.59 7.60
N ASN A 296 9.26 17.32 8.75
CA ASN A 296 8.73 15.99 9.08
C ASN A 296 7.30 15.75 8.60
N ARG A 297 6.59 16.80 8.15
CA ARG A 297 5.23 16.71 7.64
C ARG A 297 5.17 17.06 6.15
N PRO A 298 4.52 16.23 5.31
CA PRO A 298 4.25 16.61 3.93
C PRO A 298 3.35 17.86 3.88
N PHE A 299 3.70 18.78 3.00
CA PHE A 299 2.91 19.97 2.73
C PHE A 299 1.52 19.57 2.22
N SER A 300 0.50 20.25 2.71
CA SER A 300 -0.90 20.06 2.30
C SER A 300 -1.63 21.39 2.30
N GLY A 301 -2.47 21.60 1.29
CA GLY A 301 -3.21 22.85 1.11
C GLY A 301 -3.10 23.43 -0.29
N VAL A 302 -3.70 24.60 -0.48
CA VAL A 302 -3.72 25.29 -1.77
C VAL A 302 -2.71 26.44 -1.76
N MET A 303 -1.86 26.50 -2.79
CA MET A 303 -1.05 27.68 -3.12
C MET A 303 -1.59 28.31 -4.39
N ALA A 304 -1.92 29.60 -4.35
CA ALA A 304 -2.38 30.34 -5.52
C ALA A 304 -1.40 31.46 -5.83
N GLY A 305 -1.07 31.64 -7.11
CA GLY A 305 -0.27 32.76 -7.57
C GLY A 305 -1.00 34.09 -7.39
N SER A 306 -0.26 35.17 -7.24
CA SER A 306 -0.81 36.50 -6.92
C SER A 306 -1.66 37.12 -8.03
N LEU A 307 -1.57 36.61 -9.27
CA LEU A 307 -2.42 37.04 -10.37
C LEU A 307 -3.78 36.33 -10.38
N VAL A 308 -4.02 35.35 -9.49
CA VAL A 308 -5.29 34.63 -9.38
C VAL A 308 -6.14 35.24 -8.26
N GLN A 309 -7.07 36.14 -8.60
CA GLN A 309 -7.97 36.78 -7.63
C GLN A 309 -9.39 36.19 -7.66
N HIS A 310 -9.75 35.62 -8.81
CA HIS A 310 -10.98 34.89 -9.05
C HIS A 310 -10.66 33.58 -9.80
N GLY A 311 -11.56 32.61 -9.77
CA GLY A 311 -11.38 31.33 -10.44
C GLY A 311 -11.11 31.45 -11.95
N GLY A 312 -11.61 32.51 -12.58
CA GLY A 312 -11.37 32.81 -14.00
C GLY A 312 -9.99 33.33 -14.35
N ASP A 313 -9.23 33.78 -13.36
CA ASP A 313 -7.85 34.24 -13.55
C ASP A 313 -6.87 33.06 -13.62
N ALA A 314 -7.27 31.89 -13.11
CA ALA A 314 -6.45 30.69 -13.08
C ALA A 314 -6.28 30.10 -14.50
N GLN A 315 -5.10 30.30 -15.08
CA GLN A 315 -4.74 29.67 -16.35
C GLN A 315 -4.55 28.16 -16.23
N ASN A 316 -4.13 27.69 -15.04
CA ASN A 316 -4.06 26.27 -14.74
C ASN A 316 -4.39 25.93 -13.29
N ILE A 317 -4.82 24.69 -13.08
CA ILE A 317 -4.91 24.05 -11.78
C ILE A 317 -4.02 22.82 -11.84
N VAL A 318 -3.11 22.69 -10.87
CA VAL A 318 -2.16 21.57 -10.80
C VAL A 318 -2.36 20.83 -9.49
N TYR A 319 -2.78 19.58 -9.55
CA TYR A 319 -2.86 18.68 -8.42
C TYR A 319 -1.51 18.04 -8.12
N VAL A 320 -1.11 18.02 -6.86
CA VAL A 320 0.18 17.47 -6.42
C VAL A 320 -0.05 16.34 -5.41
N TYR A 321 0.38 15.14 -5.80
CA TYR A 321 0.49 13.97 -4.93
C TYR A 321 1.83 13.27 -5.18
N ALA A 322 2.87 13.70 -4.46
CA ALA A 322 4.24 13.29 -4.73
C ALA A 322 4.91 12.60 -3.51
N HIS A 323 4.12 12.00 -2.61
CA HIS A 323 4.57 11.41 -1.34
C HIS A 323 5.63 12.29 -0.62
N LYS A 324 6.86 11.80 -0.44
CA LYS A 324 7.95 12.53 0.24
C LYS A 324 8.56 13.65 -0.63
N LYS A 325 8.41 13.59 -1.95
CA LYS A 325 8.80 14.68 -2.88
C LYS A 325 7.86 15.88 -2.82
N THR A 326 6.70 15.76 -2.15
CA THR A 326 5.71 16.85 -2.00
C THR A 326 6.33 18.15 -1.46
N ASN A 327 7.22 18.06 -0.45
CA ASN A 327 7.88 19.24 0.10
C ASN A 327 8.89 19.88 -0.86
N ILE A 328 9.55 19.07 -1.70
CA ILE A 328 10.47 19.55 -2.73
C ILE A 328 9.69 20.34 -3.79
N VAL A 329 8.58 19.78 -4.27
CA VAL A 329 7.67 20.46 -5.22
C VAL A 329 7.12 21.75 -4.60
N ALA A 330 6.64 21.69 -3.36
CA ALA A 330 6.05 22.85 -2.66
C ALA A 330 7.07 23.98 -2.44
N ARG A 331 8.33 23.67 -2.12
CA ARG A 331 9.40 24.68 -2.01
C ARG A 331 9.69 25.33 -3.36
N CYS A 332 9.84 24.52 -4.42
CA CYS A 332 10.09 25.04 -5.76
C CYS A 332 8.96 25.98 -6.22
N VAL A 333 7.70 25.59 -6.03
CA VAL A 333 6.53 26.43 -6.34
C VAL A 333 6.57 27.73 -5.54
N ASN A 334 6.79 27.65 -4.22
CA ASN A 334 6.84 28.83 -3.36
C ASN A 334 7.98 29.78 -3.74
N GLU A 335 9.18 29.27 -4.04
CA GLU A 335 10.32 30.08 -4.49
C GLU A 335 10.02 30.81 -5.80
N ARG A 336 9.41 30.11 -6.78
CA ARG A 336 9.01 30.71 -8.06
C ARG A 336 7.91 31.76 -7.89
N MET A 337 6.94 31.51 -7.01
CA MET A 337 5.91 32.48 -6.66
C MET A 337 6.50 33.71 -5.95
N CYS A 338 7.44 33.54 -5.02
CA CYS A 338 8.13 34.67 -4.38
C CYS A 338 9.01 35.45 -5.37
N ALA A 339 9.56 34.79 -6.37
CA ALA A 339 10.35 35.41 -7.44
C ALA A 339 9.48 36.11 -8.51
N ASN A 340 8.15 36.17 -8.34
CA ASN A 340 7.21 36.74 -9.31
C ASN A 340 7.29 36.10 -10.71
N ASP A 341 7.60 34.80 -10.79
CA ASP A 341 7.66 34.08 -12.07
C ASP A 341 6.26 34.04 -12.73
N PRO A 342 6.04 34.71 -13.89
CA PRO A 342 4.72 34.87 -14.48
C PRO A 342 4.00 33.55 -14.77
N LEU A 343 4.75 32.48 -15.04
CA LEU A 343 4.19 31.15 -15.30
C LEU A 343 3.51 30.60 -14.04
N PHE A 344 4.08 30.82 -12.86
CA PHE A 344 3.54 30.32 -11.60
C PHE A 344 2.49 31.27 -11.01
N GLN A 345 2.55 32.56 -11.33
CA GLN A 345 1.62 33.56 -10.78
C GLN A 345 0.16 33.37 -11.21
N SER A 346 -0.10 32.66 -12.31
CA SER A 346 -1.44 32.43 -12.86
C SER A 346 -1.99 31.02 -12.60
N ILE A 347 -1.35 30.26 -11.70
CA ILE A 347 -1.67 28.86 -11.44
C ILE A 347 -2.14 28.66 -9.99
N ILE A 348 -3.11 27.75 -9.81
CA ILE A 348 -3.49 27.19 -8.51
C ILE A 348 -2.82 25.82 -8.35
N PHE A 349 -2.01 25.63 -7.32
CA PHE A 349 -1.45 24.33 -6.94
C PHE A 349 -2.22 23.74 -5.75
N LEU A 350 -2.80 22.56 -5.93
CA LEU A 350 -3.54 21.81 -4.93
C LEU A 350 -2.70 20.65 -4.41
N PHE A 351 -2.09 20.82 -3.24
CA PHE A 351 -1.28 19.77 -2.59
C PHE A 351 -2.16 18.85 -1.75
N CYS A 352 -2.20 17.58 -2.13
CA CYS A 352 -2.99 16.56 -1.47
C CYS A 352 -2.60 16.39 0.01
N GLY A 353 -3.60 16.34 0.89
CA GLY A 353 -3.42 16.01 2.30
C GLY A 353 -4.65 16.37 3.14
N PRO A 354 -4.63 16.02 4.44
CA PRO A 354 -5.76 16.28 5.33
C PRO A 354 -6.16 17.76 5.35
N GLY A 355 -7.43 18.03 5.06
CA GLY A 355 -8.00 19.39 5.07
C GLY A 355 -7.50 20.31 3.95
N ALA A 356 -6.83 19.79 2.92
CA ALA A 356 -6.26 20.62 1.85
C ALA A 356 -7.31 21.46 1.11
N ALA A 357 -8.54 20.96 0.99
CA ALA A 357 -9.69 21.66 0.40
C ALA A 357 -10.92 21.56 1.33
N GLY A 358 -10.71 21.80 2.63
CA GLY A 358 -11.76 21.66 3.64
C GLY A 358 -12.29 20.23 3.75
N ASP A 359 -13.61 20.08 3.66
CA ASP A 359 -14.31 18.78 3.76
C ASP A 359 -14.38 18.03 2.42
N PHE A 360 -13.80 18.57 1.36
CA PHE A 360 -13.78 17.93 0.03
C PHE A 360 -12.51 17.10 -0.18
N ASN A 361 -12.64 16.05 -0.99
CA ASN A 361 -11.49 15.29 -1.46
C ASN A 361 -10.76 16.08 -2.56
N ALA A 362 -9.55 16.55 -2.26
CA ALA A 362 -8.71 17.35 -3.16
C ALA A 362 -8.51 16.69 -4.55
N MET A 363 -8.28 15.38 -4.57
CA MET A 363 -8.07 14.63 -5.81
C MET A 363 -9.33 14.62 -6.68
N HIS A 364 -10.50 14.46 -6.07
CA HIS A 364 -11.76 14.50 -6.82
C HIS A 364 -12.05 15.90 -7.37
N LEU A 365 -11.74 16.95 -6.62
CA LEU A 365 -11.86 18.33 -7.14
C LEU A 365 -10.95 18.55 -8.34
N ALA A 366 -9.72 18.05 -8.29
CA ALA A 366 -8.78 18.11 -9.41
C ALA A 366 -9.33 17.41 -10.66
N TYR A 367 -9.89 16.21 -10.52
CA TYR A 367 -10.51 15.50 -11.64
C TYR A 367 -11.69 16.25 -12.24
N ILE A 368 -12.57 16.81 -11.41
CA ILE A 368 -13.72 17.61 -11.88
C ILE A 368 -13.25 18.85 -12.65
N ALA A 369 -12.11 19.43 -12.27
CA ALA A 369 -11.56 20.62 -12.91
C ALA A 369 -10.69 20.34 -14.15
N ASP A 370 -10.52 19.07 -14.54
CA ASP A 370 -9.56 18.63 -15.57
C ASP A 370 -8.15 19.19 -15.29
N ALA A 371 -7.76 19.17 -14.01
CA ALA A 371 -6.50 19.72 -13.54
C ALA A 371 -5.31 18.87 -13.99
N ASP A 372 -4.19 19.53 -14.28
CA ASP A 372 -2.92 18.85 -14.52
C ASP A 372 -2.44 18.13 -13.24
N GLY A 373 -1.74 17.01 -13.40
CA GLY A 373 -1.28 16.17 -12.30
C GLY A 373 0.24 16.14 -12.17
N ILE A 374 0.75 16.31 -10.96
CA ILE A 374 2.10 15.89 -10.56
C ILE A 374 1.92 14.75 -9.58
N THR A 375 2.08 13.51 -10.04
CA THR A 375 1.72 12.34 -9.24
C THR A 375 2.79 11.28 -9.22
N THR A 376 2.90 10.60 -8.09
CA THR A 376 3.65 9.35 -7.99
C THR A 376 3.02 8.24 -8.84
N ALA A 377 3.86 7.35 -9.37
CA ALA A 377 3.53 6.38 -10.41
C ALA A 377 2.70 5.15 -9.99
N GLY A 378 1.65 5.36 -9.20
CA GLY A 378 0.80 4.29 -8.70
C GLY A 378 -0.43 4.03 -9.57
N ALA A 379 -0.87 2.77 -9.61
CA ALA A 379 -2.12 2.36 -10.28
C ALA A 379 -3.35 3.09 -9.72
N GLY A 380 -3.30 3.54 -8.47
CA GLY A 380 -4.37 4.30 -7.84
C GLY A 380 -4.54 5.73 -8.35
N THR A 381 -3.46 6.42 -8.72
CA THR A 381 -3.50 7.85 -9.12
C THR A 381 -3.30 8.00 -10.62
N ILE A 382 -2.24 7.43 -11.18
CA ILE A 382 -1.99 7.47 -12.63
C ILE A 382 -3.08 6.71 -13.38
N GLY A 383 -3.53 5.58 -12.85
CA GLY A 383 -4.64 4.83 -13.43
C GLY A 383 -5.92 5.67 -13.53
N GLU A 384 -6.18 6.56 -12.58
CA GLU A 384 -7.36 7.42 -12.58
C GLU A 384 -7.26 8.53 -13.65
N PHE A 385 -6.10 9.17 -13.79
CA PHE A 385 -5.83 10.10 -14.89
C PHE A 385 -5.90 9.41 -16.25
N ALA A 386 -5.31 8.23 -16.37
CA ALA A 386 -5.35 7.39 -17.57
C ALA A 386 -6.79 7.02 -17.96
N TYR A 387 -7.59 6.59 -17.00
CA TYR A 387 -9.00 6.25 -17.22
C TYR A 387 -9.80 7.46 -17.71
N LEU A 388 -9.68 8.61 -17.05
CA LEU A 388 -10.39 9.83 -17.45
C LEU A 388 -9.93 10.34 -18.82
N ARG A 389 -8.65 10.20 -19.17
CA ARG A 389 -8.17 10.52 -20.51
C ARG A 389 -8.85 9.64 -21.56
N LYS A 390 -8.87 8.33 -21.33
CA LYS A 390 -9.41 7.33 -22.26
C LYS A 390 -10.93 7.40 -22.40
N GLN A 391 -11.64 7.63 -21.29
CA GLN A 391 -13.11 7.52 -21.23
C GLN A 391 -13.85 8.86 -21.21
N ALA A 392 -13.22 9.94 -20.74
CA ALA A 392 -13.84 11.27 -20.58
C ALA A 392 -13.19 12.37 -21.43
N GLY A 393 -12.19 12.01 -22.24
CA GLY A 393 -11.46 12.95 -23.09
C GLY A 393 -10.76 14.08 -22.31
N CYS A 394 -10.38 13.82 -21.05
CA CYS A 394 -9.72 14.82 -20.20
C CYS A 394 -8.40 15.31 -20.82
N GLY A 395 -8.19 16.64 -20.78
CA GLY A 395 -7.03 17.32 -21.34
C GLY A 395 -5.82 17.36 -20.40
N SER A 396 -6.00 16.98 -19.14
CA SER A 396 -4.97 17.01 -18.09
C SER A 396 -3.65 16.35 -18.52
N ARG A 397 -2.55 17.07 -18.35
CA ARG A 397 -1.19 16.55 -18.44
C ARG A 397 -0.74 15.94 -17.13
N LEU A 398 0.21 15.02 -17.21
CA LEU A 398 0.68 14.27 -16.06
C LEU A 398 2.20 14.24 -15.98
N LEU A 399 2.78 14.93 -15.00
CA LEU A 399 4.17 14.71 -14.59
C LEU A 399 4.22 13.46 -13.70
N VAL A 400 4.80 12.40 -14.26
CA VAL A 400 4.90 11.10 -13.61
C VAL A 400 6.19 10.99 -12.82
N LEU A 401 6.06 10.87 -11.50
CA LEU A 401 7.17 10.72 -10.57
C LEU A 401 7.27 9.26 -10.12
N PRO A 402 8.14 8.44 -10.72
CA PRO A 402 8.37 7.10 -10.18
C PRO A 402 8.94 7.22 -8.76
N ILE A 403 8.62 6.21 -7.94
CA ILE A 403 9.34 5.97 -6.69
C ILE A 403 10.65 5.30 -7.11
N GLU A 404 11.78 6.02 -7.04
CA GLU A 404 13.07 5.42 -7.43
C GLU A 404 13.36 4.17 -6.58
N GLY A 405 13.85 3.12 -7.24
CA GLY A 405 14.12 1.82 -6.61
C GLY A 405 12.86 0.97 -6.36
N HIS A 406 11.68 1.45 -6.77
CA HIS A 406 10.44 0.66 -6.73
C HIS A 406 10.05 0.25 -8.15
N ASN A 407 10.54 -0.89 -8.63
CA ASN A 407 10.43 -1.25 -10.05
C ASN A 407 8.98 -1.30 -10.56
N GLU A 408 8.00 -1.64 -9.73
CA GLU A 408 6.59 -1.56 -10.14
C GLU A 408 6.19 -0.15 -10.54
N GLN A 409 6.56 0.84 -9.72
CA GLN A 409 6.19 2.24 -9.95
C GLN A 409 7.00 2.79 -11.13
N GLU A 410 8.27 2.37 -11.25
CA GLU A 410 9.08 2.66 -12.43
C GLU A 410 8.48 2.04 -13.69
N LYS A 411 8.05 0.77 -13.63
CA LYS A 411 7.45 0.06 -14.76
C LYS A 411 6.06 0.59 -15.12
N ASN A 412 5.25 0.93 -14.12
CA ASN A 412 3.95 1.60 -14.33
C ASN A 412 4.17 2.92 -15.06
N ALA A 413 5.21 3.66 -14.68
CA ALA A 413 5.57 4.89 -15.36
C ALA A 413 6.06 4.65 -16.79
N ASP A 414 6.83 3.59 -17.06
CA ASP A 414 7.23 3.20 -18.42
C ASP A 414 6.01 2.83 -19.28
N VAL A 415 5.13 1.94 -18.77
CA VAL A 415 3.92 1.50 -19.46
C VAL A 415 3.04 2.68 -19.83
N ILE A 416 2.83 3.63 -18.92
CA ILE A 416 2.03 4.83 -19.18
C ILE A 416 2.72 5.79 -20.14
N SER A 417 4.05 5.88 -20.11
CA SER A 417 4.82 6.70 -21.05
C SER A 417 4.83 6.12 -22.47
N GLU A 418 4.59 4.82 -22.61
CA GLU A 418 4.53 4.10 -23.89
C GLU A 418 3.09 3.95 -24.43
N ASP A 419 2.07 4.19 -23.60
CA ASP A 419 0.66 4.05 -23.96
C ASP A 419 0.26 5.01 -25.09
N ASN A 420 -0.26 4.48 -26.19
CA ASN A 420 -0.54 5.27 -27.39
C ASN A 420 -1.61 6.36 -27.21
N GLU A 421 -2.53 6.21 -26.26
CA GLU A 421 -3.62 7.16 -26.03
C GLU A 421 -3.22 8.24 -25.01
N ILE A 422 -2.24 7.95 -24.14
CA ILE A 422 -1.89 8.78 -22.99
C ILE A 422 -0.52 9.44 -23.15
N LYS A 423 0.46 8.82 -23.82
CA LYS A 423 1.87 9.26 -23.88
C LYS A 423 2.08 10.72 -24.26
N ALA A 424 1.21 11.29 -25.10
CA ALA A 424 1.31 12.69 -25.52
C ALA A 424 1.09 13.70 -24.37
N PHE A 425 0.48 13.25 -23.26
CA PHE A 425 0.14 14.05 -22.09
C PHE A 425 1.03 13.72 -20.89
N VAL A 426 1.92 12.73 -21.03
CA VAL A 426 2.81 12.25 -19.97
C VAL A 426 4.15 12.96 -20.08
N VAL A 427 4.59 13.51 -18.95
CA VAL A 427 5.93 14.07 -18.78
C VAL A 427 6.70 13.20 -17.81
N ARG A 428 7.89 12.77 -18.21
CA ARG A 428 8.86 12.05 -17.37
C ARG A 428 10.01 12.98 -17.01
N THR A 429 10.54 12.84 -15.79
CA THR A 429 11.84 13.39 -15.41
C THR A 429 12.92 12.68 -16.22
N LEU A 430 13.79 13.43 -16.89
CA LEU A 430 14.91 12.86 -17.64
C LEU A 430 16.00 12.40 -16.67
N ALA A 431 16.77 11.37 -17.04
CA ALA A 431 17.80 10.79 -16.17
C ALA A 431 18.86 11.80 -15.65
N THR A 432 19.08 12.89 -16.38
CA THR A 432 20.05 13.94 -16.04
C THR A 432 19.42 15.21 -15.47
N GLU A 433 18.08 15.24 -15.30
CA GLU A 433 17.33 16.44 -14.94
C GLU A 433 16.99 16.43 -13.44
N GLN A 434 17.17 17.57 -12.76
CA GLN A 434 16.68 17.71 -11.38
C GLN A 434 15.16 17.87 -11.39
N LEU A 435 14.48 17.43 -10.31
CA LEU A 435 13.02 17.55 -10.21
C LEU A 435 12.54 19.01 -10.43
N SER A 436 13.28 20.01 -9.96
CA SER A 436 12.98 21.43 -10.18
C SER A 436 12.92 21.82 -11.66
N ASP A 437 13.80 21.23 -12.48
CA ASP A 437 13.86 21.50 -13.91
C ASP A 437 12.70 20.80 -14.63
N SER A 438 12.38 19.56 -14.23
CA SER A 438 11.19 18.85 -14.75
C SER A 438 9.90 19.61 -14.44
N LEU A 439 9.80 20.19 -13.24
CA LEU A 439 8.65 20.99 -12.83
C LEU A 439 8.51 22.25 -13.69
N LEU A 440 9.63 22.96 -13.92
CA LEU A 440 9.63 24.15 -14.77
C LEU A 440 9.19 23.80 -16.20
N ARG A 441 9.74 22.74 -16.78
CA ARG A 441 9.36 22.23 -18.11
C ARG A 441 7.90 21.81 -18.18
N PHE A 442 7.42 21.11 -17.15
CA PHE A 442 6.01 20.74 -17.05
C PHE A 442 5.11 21.97 -17.09
N VAL A 443 5.42 23.00 -16.29
CA VAL A 443 4.65 24.24 -16.23
C VAL A 443 4.80 25.08 -17.51
N SER A 444 5.97 25.13 -18.14
CA SER A 444 6.23 25.94 -19.34
C SER A 444 5.59 25.38 -20.61
N ASP A 445 5.53 24.06 -20.74
CA ASP A 445 5.07 23.39 -21.96
C ASP A 445 3.53 23.30 -22.05
N GLN A 446 2.81 24.15 -21.31
CA GLN A 446 1.35 24.16 -21.33
C GLN A 446 0.83 24.51 -22.72
N PRO A 447 -0.01 23.65 -23.32
CA PRO A 447 -0.61 23.96 -24.61
C PRO A 447 -1.49 25.20 -24.47
N LYS A 448 -1.24 26.22 -25.29
CA LYS A 448 -2.00 27.49 -25.33
C LYS A 448 -3.40 27.33 -25.95
N THR A 449 -3.92 26.11 -26.03
CA THR A 449 -5.18 25.83 -26.72
C THR A 449 -6.34 26.20 -25.82
N ARG A 450 -7.23 27.08 -26.32
CA ARG A 450 -8.57 27.25 -25.76
C ARG A 450 -9.29 25.90 -25.87
N GLU A 451 -9.72 25.34 -24.74
CA GLU A 451 -10.57 24.16 -24.72
C GLU A 451 -11.77 24.38 -25.66
N ALA A 452 -12.01 23.43 -26.56
CA ALA A 452 -13.24 23.46 -27.34
C ALA A 452 -14.44 23.44 -26.38
N PRO A 453 -15.53 24.18 -26.67
CA PRO A 453 -16.71 24.19 -25.80
C PRO A 453 -17.28 22.77 -25.72
N CYS A 454 -17.00 22.11 -24.60
CA CYS A 454 -17.49 20.77 -24.28
C CYS A 454 -18.19 20.79 -22.92
N THR A 455 -19.08 19.82 -22.71
CA THR A 455 -19.83 19.68 -21.47
C THR A 455 -19.22 18.59 -20.60
N MET A 456 -19.65 18.53 -19.34
CA MET A 456 -19.28 17.47 -18.40
C MET A 456 -19.92 16.11 -18.75
N ASN A 457 -20.63 15.96 -19.87
CA ASN A 457 -21.37 14.75 -20.19
C ASN A 457 -20.50 13.49 -20.24
N GLU A 458 -19.37 13.53 -20.94
CA GLU A 458 -18.42 12.41 -21.03
C GLU A 458 -17.81 12.09 -19.66
N PHE A 459 -17.45 13.12 -18.89
CA PHE A 459 -16.93 12.98 -17.53
C PHE A 459 -17.93 12.31 -16.59
N ILE A 460 -19.17 12.83 -16.53
CA ILE A 460 -20.24 12.28 -15.68
C ILE A 460 -20.57 10.84 -16.11
N THR A 461 -20.57 10.55 -17.41
CA THR A 461 -20.76 9.18 -17.93
C THR A 461 -19.64 8.26 -17.46
N ALA A 462 -18.37 8.68 -17.59
CA ALA A 462 -17.22 7.89 -17.21
C ALA A 462 -17.17 7.58 -15.70
N ILE A 463 -17.45 8.56 -14.84
CA ILE A 463 -17.46 8.34 -13.37
C ILE A 463 -18.69 7.55 -12.91
N SER A 464 -19.79 7.56 -13.67
CA SER A 464 -21.01 6.82 -13.37
C SER A 464 -20.98 5.38 -13.88
N ASP A 465 -19.95 5.00 -14.66
CA ASP A 465 -19.81 3.66 -15.22
C ASP A 465 -19.79 2.62 -14.08
N GLN A 466 -20.75 1.70 -14.14
CA GLN A 466 -20.90 0.62 -13.18
C GLN A 466 -19.83 -0.47 -13.37
N ASN A 467 -19.14 -0.53 -14.50
CA ASN A 467 -18.02 -1.42 -14.74
C ASN A 467 -16.74 -0.92 -14.02
N SER A 468 -16.78 -0.99 -12.70
CA SER A 468 -15.69 -0.59 -11.81
C SER A 468 -14.84 -1.77 -11.35
N TYR A 469 -13.65 -1.50 -10.80
CA TYR A 469 -12.87 -2.53 -10.10
C TYR A 469 -13.59 -3.07 -8.85
N VAL A 470 -14.41 -2.24 -8.19
CA VAL A 470 -15.24 -2.69 -7.07
C VAL A 470 -16.24 -3.73 -7.55
N ARG A 471 -16.91 -3.47 -8.68
CA ARG A 471 -17.84 -4.43 -9.30
C ARG A 471 -17.13 -5.70 -9.75
N GLN A 472 -15.98 -5.58 -10.42
CA GLN A 472 -15.18 -6.73 -10.83
C GLN A 472 -14.84 -7.64 -9.64
N ALA A 473 -14.38 -7.05 -8.54
CA ALA A 473 -14.03 -7.79 -7.33
C ALA A 473 -15.27 -8.43 -6.67
N TYR A 474 -16.37 -7.68 -6.59
CA TYR A 474 -17.65 -8.18 -6.11
C TYR A 474 -18.14 -9.39 -6.93
N ASP A 475 -18.17 -9.27 -8.26
CA ASP A 475 -18.65 -10.31 -9.17
C ASP A 475 -17.77 -11.58 -9.10
N ARG A 476 -16.46 -11.41 -8.98
CA ARG A 476 -15.52 -12.53 -8.75
C ARG A 476 -15.83 -13.29 -7.47
N LEU A 477 -15.93 -12.57 -6.34
CA LEU A 477 -16.07 -13.18 -5.02
C LEU A 477 -17.47 -13.75 -4.75
N PHE A 478 -18.53 -13.05 -5.19
CA PHE A 478 -19.91 -13.39 -4.83
C PHE A 478 -20.72 -14.04 -5.94
N ASN A 479 -20.40 -13.78 -7.21
CA ASN A 479 -21.14 -14.31 -8.37
C ASN A 479 -20.41 -15.45 -9.09
N ASN A 480 -19.22 -15.84 -8.63
CA ASN A 480 -18.35 -16.85 -9.27
C ASN A 480 -18.08 -16.54 -10.75
N ASP A 481 -17.97 -15.26 -11.11
CA ASP A 481 -17.63 -14.88 -12.47
C ASP A 481 -16.27 -15.45 -12.88
N ILE A 482 -16.09 -15.74 -14.17
CA ILE A 482 -14.90 -16.44 -14.67
C ILE A 482 -13.68 -15.56 -14.44
N ALA A 483 -12.81 -15.99 -13.52
CA ALA A 483 -11.54 -15.34 -13.29
C ALA A 483 -10.68 -15.38 -14.57
N ILE A 484 -9.92 -14.32 -14.81
CA ILE A 484 -8.81 -14.33 -15.77
C ILE A 484 -7.94 -15.55 -15.42
N ASN A 485 -7.57 -16.35 -16.42
CA ASN A 485 -6.79 -17.55 -16.21
C ASN A 485 -5.36 -17.21 -15.80
N PHE A 486 -5.12 -17.13 -14.49
CA PHE A 486 -3.80 -16.90 -13.92
C PHE A 486 -3.04 -18.20 -13.63
N LYS A 487 -3.46 -19.37 -14.17
CA LYS A 487 -2.83 -20.67 -13.87
C LYS A 487 -1.31 -20.69 -14.07
N ASN A 488 -0.81 -19.98 -15.09
CA ASN A 488 0.64 -19.90 -15.32
C ASN A 488 1.35 -19.18 -14.18
N ILE A 489 0.80 -18.06 -13.70
CA ILE A 489 1.33 -17.31 -12.56
C ILE A 489 1.22 -18.16 -11.29
N GLU A 490 0.06 -18.77 -11.06
CA GLU A 490 -0.19 -19.70 -9.95
C GLU A 490 0.82 -20.86 -9.91
N GLN A 491 1.14 -21.45 -11.06
CA GLN A 491 2.13 -22.53 -11.18
C GLN A 491 3.53 -22.04 -10.84
N VAL A 492 3.94 -20.89 -11.39
CA VAL A 492 5.22 -20.25 -11.08
C VAL A 492 5.30 -19.97 -9.58
N GLU A 493 4.25 -19.44 -8.98
CA GLU A 493 4.15 -19.21 -7.54
C GLU A 493 4.23 -20.48 -6.71
N GLN A 494 3.56 -21.56 -7.12
CA GLN A 494 3.62 -22.85 -6.42
C GLN A 494 5.04 -23.43 -6.46
N ILE A 495 5.73 -23.34 -7.61
CA ILE A 495 7.13 -23.74 -7.75
C ILE A 495 8.01 -22.92 -6.80
N MET A 496 7.84 -21.60 -6.79
CA MET A 496 8.57 -20.70 -5.88
C MET A 496 8.30 -21.05 -4.40
N ASN A 497 7.05 -21.30 -4.02
CA ASN A 497 6.67 -21.66 -2.64
C ASN A 497 7.28 -22.99 -2.18
N ARG A 498 7.55 -23.90 -3.12
CA ARG A 498 8.17 -25.20 -2.84
C ARG A 498 9.70 -25.14 -2.84
N SER A 499 10.29 -24.11 -3.43
CA SER A 499 11.75 -23.93 -3.52
C SER A 499 12.44 -23.98 -2.15
N PRO A 500 13.29 -25.00 -1.89
CA PRO A 500 14.11 -25.07 -0.68
C PRO A 500 15.08 -23.88 -0.57
N LEU A 501 15.57 -23.44 -1.72
CA LEU A 501 16.52 -22.34 -1.86
C LEU A 501 15.93 -21.03 -1.35
N LEU A 502 14.73 -20.67 -1.81
CA LEU A 502 14.06 -19.44 -1.39
C LEU A 502 13.72 -19.45 0.10
N LYS A 503 13.33 -20.62 0.64
CA LYS A 503 13.11 -20.78 2.08
C LYS A 503 14.39 -20.54 2.88
N ALA A 504 15.53 -21.02 2.39
CA ALA A 504 16.82 -20.79 3.00
C ALA A 504 17.25 -19.32 2.91
N THR A 505 17.10 -18.65 1.76
CA THR A 505 17.39 -17.22 1.62
C THR A 505 16.58 -16.37 2.59
N ARG A 506 15.29 -16.65 2.77
CA ARG A 506 14.46 -15.95 3.78
C ARG A 506 14.99 -16.14 5.19
N LYS A 507 15.45 -17.34 5.55
CA LYS A 507 16.06 -17.61 6.86
C LYS A 507 17.41 -16.90 6.99
N TYR A 508 18.21 -16.85 5.93
CA TYR A 508 19.46 -16.09 5.90
C TYR A 508 19.23 -14.61 6.18
N LEU A 509 18.26 -13.97 5.53
CA LEU A 509 17.94 -12.57 5.82
C LEU A 509 17.46 -12.36 7.24
N LYS A 510 16.64 -13.26 7.77
CA LYS A 510 16.26 -13.23 9.19
C LYS A 510 17.46 -13.30 10.11
N LEU A 511 18.39 -14.23 9.83
CA LEU A 511 19.63 -14.36 10.59
C LEU A 511 20.40 -13.04 10.59
N VAL A 512 20.64 -12.46 9.42
CA VAL A 512 21.42 -11.22 9.26
C VAL A 512 20.75 -10.04 9.94
N PHE A 513 19.49 -9.74 9.61
CA PHE A 513 18.83 -8.53 10.12
C PHE A 513 18.55 -8.59 11.63
N GLN A 514 18.23 -9.78 12.16
CA GLN A 514 18.05 -9.95 13.61
C GLN A 514 19.40 -9.84 14.33
N ALA A 515 20.48 -10.37 13.75
CA ALA A 515 21.83 -10.21 14.29
C ALA A 515 22.29 -8.74 14.28
N LEU A 516 22.14 -8.02 13.15
CA LEU A 516 22.47 -6.59 13.05
C LEU A 516 21.77 -5.79 14.15
N ASN A 517 20.47 -6.04 14.36
CA ASN A 517 19.70 -5.37 15.40
C ASN A 517 20.17 -5.70 16.83
N ALA A 518 20.59 -6.95 17.08
CA ALA A 518 21.13 -7.34 18.37
C ALA A 518 22.50 -6.69 18.64
N THR A 519 23.34 -6.60 17.61
CA THR A 519 24.72 -6.09 17.74
C THR A 519 24.84 -4.58 17.65
N GLU A 520 23.79 -3.84 17.28
CA GLU A 520 23.77 -2.37 17.18
C GLU A 520 24.06 -1.66 18.51
N LYS A 521 23.75 -2.29 19.64
CA LYS A 521 23.94 -1.73 20.99
C LYS A 521 25.09 -2.39 21.74
N GLU A 522 25.22 -3.71 21.65
CA GLU A 522 26.25 -4.48 22.34
C GLU A 522 26.72 -5.68 21.49
N ALA A 523 28.01 -5.76 21.18
CA ALA A 523 28.57 -6.86 20.38
C ALA A 523 28.84 -8.15 21.21
N ASN A 524 29.01 -8.01 22.52
CA ASN A 524 29.42 -9.10 23.41
C ASN A 524 28.25 -9.81 24.13
N SER A 525 27.02 -9.36 23.91
CA SER A 525 25.83 -10.01 24.46
C SER A 525 25.41 -11.22 23.62
N SER A 526 24.60 -12.10 24.22
CA SER A 526 24.03 -13.24 23.51
C SER A 526 23.10 -12.76 22.39
N ILE A 527 23.22 -13.35 21.20
CA ILE A 527 22.42 -13.01 20.03
C ILE A 527 21.34 -14.07 19.86
N GLN A 528 20.10 -13.72 20.15
CA GLN A 528 18.95 -14.59 19.90
C GLN A 528 18.37 -14.30 18.51
N VAL A 529 18.26 -15.34 17.69
CA VAL A 529 17.58 -15.28 16.38
C VAL A 529 16.44 -16.29 16.32
N MET A 530 15.36 -15.93 15.63
CA MET A 530 14.20 -16.78 15.42
C MET A 530 13.93 -16.89 13.92
N LEU A 531 14.37 -18.01 13.34
CA LEU A 531 14.22 -18.29 11.90
C LEU A 531 12.82 -18.81 11.57
N GLN A 532 12.21 -19.53 12.52
CA GLN A 532 10.88 -20.14 12.42
C GLN A 532 10.12 -19.94 13.73
N GLN A 533 8.79 -19.85 13.65
CA GLN A 533 7.94 -19.61 14.82
C GLN A 533 8.09 -20.74 15.84
N GLY A 534 8.37 -20.38 17.10
CA GLY A 534 8.59 -21.34 18.19
C GLY A 534 9.99 -21.96 18.24
N MET A 535 10.90 -21.59 17.32
CA MET A 535 12.28 -22.10 17.30
C MET A 535 13.28 -20.95 17.35
N SER A 536 13.80 -20.65 18.53
CA SER A 536 14.92 -19.73 18.71
C SER A 536 16.26 -20.46 18.69
N HIS A 537 17.25 -19.84 18.07
CA HIS A 537 18.65 -20.21 18.21
C HIS A 537 19.37 -19.05 18.93
N THR A 538 20.20 -19.38 19.90
CA THR A 538 20.95 -18.39 20.68
C THR A 538 22.43 -18.61 20.44
N PHE A 539 23.09 -17.61 19.89
CA PHE A 539 24.54 -17.53 19.87
C PHE A 539 25.02 -16.88 21.16
N SER A 540 26.09 -17.42 21.74
CA SER A 540 26.69 -16.92 22.97
C SER A 540 27.23 -15.50 22.83
N ASN A 541 27.73 -15.14 21.64
CA ASN A 541 28.23 -13.82 21.27
C ASN A 541 28.44 -13.70 19.75
N VAL A 542 28.90 -12.53 19.29
CA VAL A 542 29.19 -12.27 17.86
C VAL A 542 30.27 -13.17 17.26
N LYS A 543 31.22 -13.71 18.05
CA LYS A 543 32.26 -14.61 17.51
C LYS A 543 31.66 -15.95 17.07
N GLU A 544 30.70 -16.48 17.82
CA GLU A 544 30.01 -17.71 17.46
C GLU A 544 29.15 -17.53 16.20
N LEU A 545 28.43 -16.41 16.10
CA LEU A 545 27.72 -16.01 14.88
C LEU A 545 28.69 -15.91 13.70
N ASN A 546 29.81 -15.21 13.86
CA ASN A 546 30.80 -15.03 12.80
C ASN A 546 31.39 -16.36 12.31
N ASN A 547 31.68 -17.29 13.22
CA ASN A 547 32.13 -18.65 12.87
C ASN A 547 31.09 -19.42 12.04
N THR A 548 29.81 -19.19 12.30
CA THR A 548 28.71 -19.77 11.51
C THR A 548 28.66 -19.15 10.11
N LEU A 549 28.80 -17.82 9.99
CA LEU A 549 28.78 -17.10 8.72
C LEU A 549 29.99 -17.41 7.84
N LEU A 550 31.17 -17.60 8.42
CA LEU A 550 32.41 -17.92 7.69
C LEU A 550 32.45 -19.37 7.16
N SER A 551 31.68 -20.28 7.76
CA SER A 551 31.61 -21.67 7.31
C SER A 551 30.37 -21.91 6.45
N SER A 552 30.55 -22.09 5.15
CA SER A 552 29.47 -22.35 4.19
C SER A 552 28.63 -23.57 4.58
N MET A 553 29.26 -24.61 5.11
CA MET A 553 28.58 -25.80 5.62
C MET A 553 27.71 -25.50 6.85
N ARG A 554 28.23 -24.77 7.84
CA ARG A 554 27.44 -24.41 9.04
C ARG A 554 26.31 -23.46 8.69
N LEU A 555 26.57 -22.47 7.84
CA LEU A 555 25.55 -21.56 7.34
C LEU A 555 24.46 -22.33 6.60
N ALA A 556 24.83 -23.22 5.67
CA ALA A 556 23.89 -24.08 4.94
C ALA A 556 23.01 -24.91 5.89
N GLN A 557 23.61 -25.58 6.87
CA GLN A 557 22.87 -26.35 7.88
C GLN A 557 21.88 -25.48 8.67
N MET A 558 22.32 -24.29 9.11
CA MET A 558 21.49 -23.39 9.91
C MET A 558 20.24 -22.90 9.16
N ILE A 559 20.41 -22.55 7.88
CA ILE A 559 19.29 -22.05 7.05
C ILE A 559 18.55 -23.19 6.31
N GLY A 560 19.07 -24.42 6.35
CA GLY A 560 18.47 -25.61 5.75
C GLY A 560 18.69 -25.72 4.24
N LEU A 561 19.88 -25.32 3.75
CA LEU A 561 20.38 -25.70 2.42
C LEU A 561 20.99 -27.10 2.47
N LYS A 562 20.90 -27.81 1.35
CA LYS A 562 21.55 -29.13 1.20
C LYS A 562 23.02 -28.98 0.82
N GLU A 563 23.32 -28.09 -0.11
CA GLU A 563 24.66 -27.88 -0.65
C GLU A 563 25.34 -26.67 0.01
N ALA A 564 26.59 -26.82 0.44
CA ALA A 564 27.38 -25.75 1.03
C ALA A 564 27.72 -24.64 0.02
N GLU A 565 27.93 -25.00 -1.25
CA GLU A 565 28.22 -24.06 -2.34
C GLU A 565 27.07 -23.06 -2.56
N ASP A 566 25.83 -23.49 -2.35
CA ASP A 566 24.66 -22.61 -2.45
C ASP A 566 24.61 -21.58 -1.32
N ALA A 567 25.26 -21.85 -0.17
CA ALA A 567 25.38 -20.87 0.90
C ALA A 567 26.40 -19.78 0.57
N ASP A 568 27.49 -20.09 -0.12
CA ASP A 568 28.50 -19.10 -0.52
C ASP A 568 28.00 -18.08 -1.57
N ARG A 569 26.87 -18.39 -2.20
CA ARG A 569 26.24 -17.57 -3.25
C ARG A 569 25.06 -16.75 -2.72
N LEU A 570 24.89 -16.66 -1.40
CA LEU A 570 23.85 -15.85 -0.78
C LEU A 570 24.11 -14.34 -0.98
N PRO A 571 23.07 -13.51 -1.10
CA PRO A 571 23.21 -12.08 -1.35
C PRO A 571 24.05 -11.38 -0.27
N LEU A 572 25.01 -10.55 -0.69
CA LEU A 572 25.89 -9.75 0.17
C LEU A 572 26.67 -10.52 1.26
N LEU A 573 26.90 -11.81 1.05
CA LEU A 573 27.56 -12.62 2.07
C LEU A 573 28.98 -12.13 2.40
N SER A 574 29.71 -11.60 1.41
CA SER A 574 31.04 -10.98 1.61
C SER A 574 30.98 -9.79 2.56
N GLU A 575 30.03 -8.89 2.35
CA GLU A 575 29.82 -7.67 3.11
C GLU A 575 29.39 -8.02 4.54
N VAL A 576 28.46 -8.98 4.67
CA VAL A 576 28.02 -9.54 5.95
C VAL A 576 29.20 -10.18 6.71
N ARG A 577 30.00 -11.03 6.07
CA ARG A 577 31.18 -11.67 6.68
C ARG A 577 32.19 -10.62 7.16
N ARG A 578 32.45 -9.60 6.33
CA ARG A 578 33.34 -8.48 6.68
C ARG A 578 32.82 -7.70 7.89
N HIS A 579 31.54 -7.37 7.93
CA HIS A 579 30.93 -6.64 9.03
C HIS A 579 31.04 -7.40 10.36
N PHE A 580 30.60 -8.67 10.40
CA PHE A 580 30.64 -9.46 11.63
C PHE A 580 32.06 -9.90 12.02
N SER A 581 32.99 -10.04 11.07
CA SER A 581 34.40 -10.30 11.39
C SER A 581 35.06 -9.10 12.07
N ALA A 582 34.75 -7.87 11.63
CA ALA A 582 35.25 -6.67 12.29
C ALA A 582 34.76 -6.57 13.75
N LEU A 583 33.49 -6.85 13.99
CA LEU A 583 32.92 -6.90 15.35
C LEU A 583 33.54 -8.02 16.19
N ALA A 584 33.69 -9.23 15.64
CA ALA A 584 34.32 -10.36 16.31
C ALA A 584 35.79 -10.11 16.66
N GLY A 585 36.49 -9.28 15.87
CA GLY A 585 37.86 -8.82 16.09
C GLY A 585 38.02 -7.70 17.13
N GLY A 586 36.94 -7.28 17.80
CA GLY A 586 36.97 -6.22 18.81
C GLY A 586 36.58 -4.83 18.29
N GLY A 587 36.10 -4.73 17.04
CA GLY A 587 35.52 -3.51 16.51
C GLY A 587 34.29 -3.07 17.31
N LYS A 588 34.11 -1.74 17.44
CA LYS A 588 32.94 -1.19 18.12
C LYS A 588 31.68 -1.32 17.23
N PRO A 589 30.52 -1.67 17.81
CA PRO A 589 29.23 -1.51 17.14
C PRO A 589 29.09 -0.14 16.49
N SER A 590 28.68 -0.10 15.23
CA SER A 590 28.36 1.13 14.53
C SER A 590 26.97 1.03 13.90
N VAL A 591 26.08 1.91 14.36
CA VAL A 591 24.74 2.06 13.79
C VAL A 591 24.82 2.49 12.33
N SER A 592 25.76 3.36 11.96
CA SER A 592 25.90 3.81 10.57
C SER A 592 26.33 2.69 9.62
N GLN A 593 27.26 1.83 10.04
CA GLN A 593 27.69 0.68 9.23
C GLN A 593 26.59 -0.39 9.12
N SER A 594 25.83 -0.60 10.20
CA SER A 594 24.69 -1.52 10.20
C SER A 594 23.57 -1.00 9.31
N THR A 595 23.31 0.31 9.34
CA THR A 595 22.32 0.98 8.49
C THR A 595 22.72 0.89 7.02
N LYS A 596 23.97 1.20 6.69
CA LYS A 596 24.50 1.09 5.33
C LYS A 596 24.33 -0.33 4.76
N LEU A 597 24.65 -1.36 5.54
CA LEU A 597 24.47 -2.74 5.07
C LEU A 597 22.98 -3.10 4.86
N LYS A 598 22.07 -2.56 5.67
CA LYS A 598 20.62 -2.74 5.47
C LYS A 598 20.14 -2.01 4.22
N GLU A 599 20.63 -0.80 3.99
CA GLU A 599 20.37 -0.01 2.77
C GLU A 599 20.84 -0.77 1.54
N GLU A 600 22.07 -1.30 1.56
CA GLU A 600 22.59 -2.19 0.50
C GLU A 600 21.61 -3.36 0.26
N PHE A 601 21.17 -4.10 1.30
CA PHE A 601 20.14 -5.14 1.11
C PHE A 601 18.84 -4.64 0.48
N GLY A 602 18.44 -3.39 0.77
CA GLY A 602 17.26 -2.74 0.19
C GLY A 602 17.46 -2.33 -1.28
N GLU A 603 18.64 -1.85 -1.67
CA GLU A 603 18.97 -1.52 -3.07
C GLU A 603 18.88 -2.74 -3.99
N PHE A 604 19.09 -3.94 -3.44
CA PHE A 604 18.99 -5.17 -4.22
C PHE A 604 17.56 -5.69 -4.33
N MET A 605 16.63 -5.10 -3.58
CA MET A 605 15.22 -5.44 -3.69
C MET A 605 14.54 -4.84 -4.90
N VAL A 606 13.55 -5.57 -5.38
CA VAL A 606 12.60 -5.09 -6.34
C VAL A 606 11.22 -5.26 -5.75
N THR A 607 10.53 -4.15 -5.57
CA THR A 607 9.09 -4.16 -5.32
C THR A 607 8.40 -4.00 -6.67
N GLY A 608 7.83 -5.07 -7.22
CA GLY A 608 7.07 -5.06 -8.47
C GLY A 608 6.84 -6.40 -9.14
N PHE A 609 5.88 -6.40 -10.07
CA PHE A 609 5.32 -7.55 -10.80
C PHE A 609 6.36 -8.46 -11.47
#